data_AF-A0AAD7Q3S4-F1
#
_entry.id   AF-A0AAD7Q3S4-F1
#
_cell.length_a   1.000
_cell.length_b   1.000
_cell.length_c   1.000
_cell.angle_alpha   90.00
_cell.angle_beta   90.00
_cell.angle_gamma   90.00
#
_symmetry.space_group_name_H-M   'P 1'
#
loop_
_entity.id
_entity.type
_entity.pdbx_description
1 polymer ?
#
loop_
_entity_poly.entity_id
_entity_poly.type
_entity_poly.pdbx_seq_one_letter_code
_entity_poly.pdbx_strand_id
1 'polypeptide(L)'
;MNTLYQNPHEAQLLFGRGFCAGMDRREQKKLAAKNEKEMREEICNNSGVEEKPEEAAAQHLKEAAANLYDTFDMRIDRHWSDKKLEEMTERDWRIFRENFNISYNGSKIPRPIRSWSESKLSKEIMMAVAKAGYQTPSPIQMAAIPLGLQQRDVIGVA
;
A
#
# COMPACT_ATOMS: atom_id res chain seq x y z
N MET A 1 -25.97 18.52 -26.57
CA MET A 1 -26.21 17.38 -25.67
C MET A 1 -26.91 17.90 -24.43
N ASN A 2 -27.85 17.14 -23.87
CA ASN A 2 -28.62 17.57 -22.70
C ASN A 2 -27.72 17.55 -21.45
N THR A 3 -27.57 18.71 -20.79
CA THR A 3 -26.72 18.89 -19.60
C THR A 3 -27.14 17.99 -18.43
N LEU A 4 -28.43 17.61 -18.37
CA LEU A 4 -28.97 16.71 -17.34
C LEU A 4 -28.41 15.29 -17.41
N TYR A 5 -27.90 14.85 -18.57
CA TYR A 5 -27.29 13.53 -18.74
C TYR A 5 -25.76 13.57 -18.66
N GLN A 6 -25.16 14.77 -18.63
CA GLN A 6 -23.72 14.93 -18.46
C GLN A 6 -23.32 14.81 -16.99
N ASN A 7 -24.18 15.28 -16.07
CA ASN A 7 -24.00 15.15 -14.62
C ASN A 7 -25.25 14.55 -13.98
N PRO A 8 -25.47 13.22 -14.10
CA PRO A 8 -26.58 12.58 -13.42
C PRO A 8 -26.40 12.75 -11.90
N HIS A 9 -27.48 13.10 -11.20
CA HIS A 9 -27.44 13.22 -9.74
C HIS A 9 -27.16 11.85 -9.11
N GLU A 10 -25.95 11.66 -8.58
CA GLU A 10 -25.62 10.47 -7.79
C GLU A 10 -26.32 10.53 -6.44
N ALA A 11 -27.23 9.58 -6.19
CA ALA A 11 -27.95 9.52 -4.93
C ALA A 11 -27.00 9.13 -3.79
N GLN A 12 -27.09 9.85 -2.66
CA GLN A 12 -26.43 9.44 -1.41
C GLN A 12 -27.05 8.10 -0.94
N LEU A 13 -26.34 7.00 -1.16
CA LEU A 13 -26.82 5.66 -0.85
C LEU A 13 -27.14 5.52 0.66
N LEU A 14 -28.31 4.94 0.96
CA LEU A 14 -28.82 4.73 2.33
C LEU A 14 -28.67 5.98 3.22
N PHE A 15 -28.98 7.17 2.71
CA PHE A 15 -28.87 8.44 3.44
C PHE A 15 -27.44 8.68 3.99
N GLY A 16 -26.43 8.43 3.15
CA GLY A 16 -25.01 8.60 3.50
C GLY A 16 -24.42 7.49 4.38
N ARG A 17 -25.19 6.42 4.66
CA ARG A 17 -24.72 5.24 5.41
C ARG A 17 -24.35 4.07 4.50
N GLY A 18 -24.65 4.17 3.21
CA GLY A 18 -24.48 3.11 2.22
C GLY A 18 -23.29 3.36 1.31
N PHE A 19 -22.78 2.26 0.75
CA PHE A 19 -21.67 2.28 -0.21
C PHE A 19 -22.05 1.46 -1.43
N CYS A 20 -21.61 1.91 -2.61
CA CYS A 20 -21.62 1.12 -3.84
C CYS A 20 -20.79 -0.14 -3.63
N ALA A 21 -21.35 -1.29 -3.97
CA ALA A 21 -20.64 -2.55 -3.92
C ALA A 21 -19.51 -2.57 -4.97
N GLY A 22 -18.37 -3.15 -4.61
CA GLY A 22 -17.21 -3.32 -5.51
C GLY A 22 -16.32 -2.07 -5.67
N MET A 23 -16.77 -0.90 -5.23
CA MET A 23 -15.93 0.31 -5.17
C MET A 23 -15.19 0.38 -3.83
N ASP A 24 -14.00 0.99 -3.83
CA ASP A 24 -13.22 1.19 -2.61
C ASP A 24 -14.00 2.05 -1.60
N ARG A 25 -14.14 1.56 -0.36
CA ARG A 25 -14.96 2.23 0.66
C ARG A 25 -14.35 3.56 1.11
N ARG A 26 -13.03 3.68 1.12
CA ARG A 26 -12.33 4.90 1.52
C ARG A 26 -12.50 5.96 0.45
N GLU A 27 -12.36 5.62 -0.83
CA GLU A 27 -12.61 6.55 -1.92
C GLU A 27 -14.03 7.11 -1.86
N GLN A 28 -15.02 6.23 -1.63
CA GLN A 28 -16.40 6.65 -1.45
C GLN A 28 -16.61 7.55 -0.22
N LYS A 29 -15.99 7.25 0.93
CA LYS A 29 -16.07 8.10 2.13
C LYS A 29 -15.45 9.48 1.90
N LYS A 30 -14.31 9.55 1.20
CA LYS A 30 -13.64 10.81 0.86
C LYS A 30 -14.49 11.66 -0.07
N LEU A 31 -15.04 11.04 -1.13
CA LEU A 31 -15.93 11.72 -2.06
C LEU A 31 -17.19 12.21 -1.36
N ALA A 32 -17.80 11.38 -0.50
CA ALA A 32 -18.98 11.78 0.27
C ALA A 32 -18.69 12.96 1.22
N ALA A 33 -17.56 12.94 1.94
CA ALA A 33 -17.15 14.05 2.81
C ALA A 33 -16.91 15.34 2.02
N LYS A 34 -16.29 15.24 0.83
CA LYS A 34 -16.07 16.37 -0.07
C LYS A 34 -17.40 16.95 -0.59
N ASN A 35 -18.31 16.10 -1.08
CA ASN A 35 -19.60 16.54 -1.60
C ASN A 35 -20.48 17.17 -0.51
N GLU A 36 -20.42 16.66 0.73
CA GLU A 36 -21.14 17.27 1.86
C GLU A 36 -20.58 18.64 2.23
N LYS A 37 -19.26 18.81 2.15
CA LYS A 37 -18.61 20.11 2.36
C LYS A 37 -19.03 21.12 1.29
N GLU A 38 -18.96 20.74 0.02
CA GLU A 38 -19.37 21.59 -1.11
C GLU A 38 -20.86 22.00 -0.99
N MET A 39 -21.75 21.03 -0.74
CA MET A 39 -23.19 21.30 -0.54
C MET A 39 -23.43 22.26 0.63
N ARG A 40 -22.64 22.15 1.71
CA ARG A 40 -22.77 23.02 2.88
C ARG A 40 -22.26 24.43 2.61
N GLU A 41 -21.13 24.57 1.91
CA GLU A 41 -20.61 25.86 1.46
C GLU A 41 -21.63 26.58 0.57
N GLU A 42 -22.30 25.86 -0.34
CA GLU A 42 -23.40 26.41 -1.15
C GLU A 42 -24.60 26.89 -0.30
N ILE A 43 -25.00 26.12 0.72
CA ILE A 43 -26.07 26.53 1.64
C ILE A 43 -25.66 27.76 2.45
N CYS A 44 -24.44 27.81 2.97
CA CYS A 44 -23.91 28.98 3.68
C CYS A 44 -23.89 30.22 2.78
N ASN A 45 -23.43 30.09 1.54
CA ASN A 45 -23.42 31.18 0.56
C ASN A 45 -24.82 31.69 0.24
N ASN A 46 -25.80 30.78 0.07
CA ASN A 46 -27.18 31.16 -0.23
C ASN A 46 -27.94 31.73 0.97
N SER A 47 -27.62 31.30 2.20
CA SER A 47 -28.31 31.72 3.42
C SER A 47 -27.65 32.89 4.15
N GLY A 48 -26.41 33.25 3.79
CA GLY A 48 -25.66 34.36 4.40
C GLY A 48 -25.25 34.09 5.86
N VAL A 49 -25.28 32.84 6.30
CA VAL A 49 -24.92 32.43 7.66
C VAL A 49 -23.42 32.18 7.72
N GLU A 50 -22.71 32.92 8.59
CA GLU A 50 -21.29 32.67 8.85
C GLU A 50 -21.10 31.33 9.57
N GLU A 51 -20.13 30.53 9.09
CA GLU A 51 -19.79 29.26 9.72
C GLU A 51 -19.30 29.48 11.16
N LYS A 52 -19.94 28.78 12.10
CA LYS A 52 -19.46 28.73 13.48
C LYS A 52 -18.16 27.92 13.53
N PRO A 53 -17.17 28.32 14.36
CA PRO A 53 -15.90 27.61 14.48
C PRO A 53 -16.07 26.15 14.95
N GLU A 54 -17.12 25.87 15.73
CA GLU A 54 -17.46 24.51 16.18
C GLU A 54 -17.88 23.60 15.01
N GLU A 55 -18.59 24.15 14.02
CA GLU A 55 -19.07 23.41 12.85
C GLU A 55 -17.92 23.12 11.88
N ALA A 56 -17.03 24.09 11.66
CA ALA A 56 -15.80 23.90 10.90
C ALA A 56 -14.90 22.82 11.53
N ALA A 57 -14.79 22.79 12.87
CA ALA A 57 -14.07 21.74 13.57
C ALA A 57 -14.70 20.35 13.39
N ALA A 58 -16.04 20.27 13.40
CA ALA A 58 -16.76 19.01 13.15
C ALA A 58 -16.55 18.50 11.71
N GLN A 59 -16.53 19.39 10.71
CA GLN A 59 -16.21 19.04 9.33
C GLN A 59 -14.78 18.50 9.19
N HIS A 60 -13.80 19.20 9.78
CA HIS A 60 -12.41 18.78 9.75
C HIS A 60 -12.21 17.41 10.43
N LEU A 61 -12.91 17.16 11.54
CA LEU A 61 -12.92 15.85 12.21
C LEU A 61 -13.47 14.75 11.28
N LYS A 62 -14.55 15.04 10.54
CA LYS A 62 -15.19 14.10 9.62
C LYS A 62 -14.32 13.80 8.41
N GLU A 63 -13.65 14.81 7.85
CA GLU A 63 -12.68 14.67 6.76
C GLU A 63 -11.46 13.86 7.21
N ALA A 64 -10.94 14.12 8.42
CA ALA A 64 -9.87 13.33 9.02
C ALA A 64 -10.28 11.86 9.23
N ALA A 65 -11.51 11.62 9.73
CA ALA A 65 -12.06 10.28 9.90
C ALA A 65 -12.26 9.54 8.57
N ALA A 66 -12.62 10.24 7.48
CA ALA A 66 -12.73 9.65 6.15
C ALA A 66 -11.37 9.21 5.58
N ASN A 67 -10.28 9.89 5.96
CA ASN A 67 -8.92 9.57 5.53
C ASN A 67 -8.26 8.43 6.33
N LEU A 68 -8.69 8.20 7.57
CA LEU A 68 -8.16 7.14 8.43
C LEU A 68 -8.49 5.74 7.87
N TYR A 69 -7.49 4.87 7.83
CA TYR A 69 -7.71 3.43 7.63
C TYR A 69 -8.34 2.82 8.87
N ASP A 70 -9.25 1.88 8.64
CA ASP A 70 -9.65 0.97 9.69
C ASP A 70 -8.40 0.20 10.11
N THR A 71 -8.05 0.31 11.39
CA THR A 71 -6.81 -0.26 11.95
C THR A 71 -6.72 -1.77 11.73
N PHE A 72 -7.87 -2.44 11.59
CA PHE A 72 -7.95 -3.87 11.27
C PHE A 72 -7.46 -4.17 9.84
N ASP A 73 -7.76 -3.30 8.89
CA ASP A 73 -7.40 -3.42 7.47
C ASP A 73 -5.88 -3.24 7.27
N MET A 74 -5.26 -2.31 8.01
CA MET A 74 -3.81 -2.06 7.88
C MET A 74 -2.93 -3.18 8.45
N ARG A 75 -3.39 -3.92 9.47
CA ARG A 75 -2.52 -4.93 10.12
C ARG A 75 -2.18 -6.10 9.22
N ILE A 76 -3.06 -6.44 8.28
CA ILE A 76 -2.92 -7.61 7.42
C ILE A 76 -2.19 -7.27 6.10
N ASP A 77 -2.31 -6.03 5.61
CA ASP A 77 -1.89 -5.64 4.24
C ASP A 77 -0.70 -4.68 4.14
N ARG A 78 0.13 -4.53 5.18
CA ARG A 78 1.39 -3.78 5.04
C ARG A 78 2.28 -4.39 3.94
N HIS A 79 2.87 -3.53 3.11
CA HIS A 79 3.81 -3.95 2.08
C HIS A 79 5.08 -4.54 2.72
N TRP A 80 5.71 -5.52 2.06
CA TRP A 80 6.86 -6.24 2.61
C TRP A 80 8.08 -5.36 2.90
N SER A 81 8.18 -4.19 2.25
CA SER A 81 9.24 -3.20 2.47
C SER A 81 9.25 -2.65 3.89
N ASP A 82 8.06 -2.54 4.49
CA ASP A 82 7.87 -1.91 5.79
C ASP A 82 7.84 -2.96 6.92
N LYS A 83 7.89 -4.24 6.55
CA LYS A 83 7.85 -5.38 7.46
C LYS A 83 9.26 -5.80 7.89
N LYS A 84 9.39 -6.15 9.16
CA LYS A 84 10.58 -6.85 9.66
C LYS A 84 10.65 -8.27 9.10
N LEU A 85 11.84 -8.85 9.04
CA LEU A 85 12.05 -10.20 8.50
C LEU A 85 11.24 -11.27 9.26
N GLU A 86 11.09 -11.09 10.58
CA GLU A 86 10.34 -12.00 11.47
C GLU A 86 8.82 -11.94 11.21
N GLU A 87 8.32 -10.82 10.70
CA GLU A 87 6.90 -10.60 10.39
C GLU A 87 6.53 -11.07 8.97
N MET A 88 7.50 -11.52 8.18
CA MET A 88 7.28 -11.91 6.79
C MET A 88 6.53 -13.24 6.66
N THR A 89 5.31 -13.17 6.14
CA THR A 89 4.46 -14.33 5.84
C THR A 89 4.78 -14.93 4.46
N GLU A 90 4.25 -16.13 4.16
CA GLU A 90 4.41 -16.74 2.83
C GLU A 90 3.80 -15.90 1.71
N ARG A 91 2.69 -15.21 1.99
CA ARG A 91 2.07 -14.23 1.07
C ARG A 91 3.05 -13.11 0.75
N ASP A 92 3.69 -12.52 1.76
CA ASP A 92 4.64 -11.43 1.56
C ASP A 92 5.84 -11.87 0.73
N TRP A 93 6.33 -13.09 0.94
CA TRP A 93 7.41 -13.66 0.11
C TRP A 93 6.98 -13.92 -1.33
N ARG A 94 5.70 -14.23 -1.57
CA ARG A 94 5.16 -14.36 -2.92
C ARG A 94 5.11 -12.99 -3.60
N ILE A 95 4.56 -11.97 -2.94
CA ILE A 95 4.52 -10.59 -3.45
C ILE A 95 5.94 -10.07 -3.71
N PHE A 96 6.89 -10.34 -2.81
CA PHE A 96 8.29 -9.99 -3.01
C PHE A 96 8.85 -10.59 -4.31
N ARG A 97 8.60 -11.88 -4.56
CA ARG A 97 9.05 -12.54 -5.79
C ARG A 97 8.38 -11.97 -7.03
N GLU A 98 7.07 -11.69 -6.96
CA GLU A 98 6.30 -11.06 -8.04
C GLU A 98 6.86 -9.68 -8.38
N ASN A 99 7.12 -8.83 -7.38
CA ASN A 99 7.67 -7.48 -7.58
C ASN A 99 9.05 -7.48 -8.27
N PHE A 100 9.87 -8.50 -8.01
CA PHE A 100 11.20 -8.65 -8.60
C PHE A 100 11.25 -9.61 -9.80
N ASN A 101 10.10 -10.09 -10.29
CA ASN A 101 10.00 -11.08 -11.38
C ASN A 101 10.84 -12.34 -11.15
N ILE A 102 10.94 -12.80 -9.91
CA ILE A 102 11.70 -14.00 -9.54
C ILE A 102 10.78 -15.22 -9.57
N SER A 103 11.13 -16.19 -10.41
CA SER A 103 10.50 -17.51 -10.45
C SER A 103 11.51 -18.59 -10.10
N TYR A 104 11.03 -19.68 -9.49
CA TYR A 104 11.88 -20.80 -9.12
C TYR A 104 11.29 -22.10 -9.65
N ASN A 105 12.17 -22.98 -10.15
CA ASN A 105 11.86 -24.36 -10.45
C ASN A 105 12.67 -25.25 -9.52
N GLY A 106 12.00 -26.05 -8.69
CA GLY A 106 12.65 -26.98 -7.77
C GLY A 106 11.92 -27.14 -6.44
N SER A 107 12.44 -28.01 -5.58
CA SER A 107 11.91 -28.25 -4.23
C SER A 107 12.78 -27.56 -3.17
N LYS A 108 12.17 -27.31 -1.99
CA LYS A 108 12.82 -26.76 -0.78
C LYS A 108 13.73 -25.55 -1.08
N ILE A 109 13.16 -24.54 -1.72
CA ILE A 109 13.89 -23.32 -2.10
C ILE A 109 13.99 -22.40 -0.88
N PRO A 110 15.18 -21.92 -0.50
CA PRO A 110 15.34 -20.93 0.54
C PRO A 110 14.69 -19.59 0.15
N ARG A 111 14.32 -18.80 1.15
CA ARG A 111 13.74 -17.47 0.92
C ARG A 111 14.82 -16.54 0.33
N PRO A 112 14.47 -15.67 -0.65
CA PRO A 112 15.40 -14.69 -1.19
C PRO A 112 15.79 -13.65 -0.12
N ILE A 113 16.96 -13.04 -0.28
CA ILE A 113 17.40 -11.95 0.61
C ILE A 113 16.81 -10.62 0.15
N ARG A 114 16.36 -9.76 1.08
CA ARG A 114 15.84 -8.42 0.74
C ARG A 114 16.92 -7.35 0.78
N SER A 115 17.88 -7.51 1.68
CA SER A 115 19.03 -6.62 1.84
C SER A 115 20.31 -7.42 2.12
N TRP A 116 21.48 -6.81 1.88
CA TRP A 116 22.78 -7.44 2.15
C TRP A 116 22.94 -7.84 3.63
N SER A 117 22.34 -7.08 4.55
CA SER A 117 22.38 -7.38 5.99
C SER A 117 21.69 -8.69 6.35
N GLU A 118 20.76 -9.17 5.52
CA GLU A 118 20.03 -10.44 5.72
C GLU A 118 20.77 -11.65 5.12
N SER A 119 21.85 -11.43 4.35
CA SER A 119 22.48 -12.46 3.50
C SER A 119 23.28 -13.54 4.25
N LYS A 120 23.46 -13.41 5.56
CA LYS A 120 24.29 -14.30 6.40
C LYS A 120 25.73 -14.49 5.86
N LEU A 121 26.22 -13.58 5.03
CA LEU A 121 27.59 -13.57 4.51
C LEU A 121 28.59 -13.16 5.60
N SER A 122 29.85 -13.54 5.43
CA SER A 122 30.92 -13.12 6.35
C SER A 122 31.11 -11.60 6.30
N LYS A 123 31.59 -11.02 7.41
CA LYS A 123 31.84 -9.58 7.51
C LYS A 123 32.79 -9.06 6.44
N GLU A 124 33.82 -9.84 6.12
CA GLU A 124 34.80 -9.51 5.08
C GLU A 124 34.15 -9.37 3.70
N ILE A 125 33.24 -10.28 3.34
CA ILE A 125 32.50 -10.21 2.07
C ILE A 125 31.57 -8.99 2.07
N MET A 126 30.84 -8.75 3.16
CA MET A 126 29.97 -7.56 3.26
C MET A 126 30.76 -6.25 3.12
N MET A 127 31.96 -6.17 3.69
CA MET A 127 32.86 -5.01 3.51
C MET A 127 33.32 -4.87 2.07
N ALA A 128 33.63 -5.97 1.38
CA ALA A 128 34.01 -5.94 -0.03
C ALA A 128 32.85 -5.48 -0.93
N VAL A 129 31.62 -5.97 -0.67
CA VAL A 129 30.39 -5.56 -1.38
C VAL A 129 30.13 -4.07 -1.20
N ALA A 130 30.26 -3.56 0.04
CA ALA A 130 30.10 -2.14 0.33
C ALA A 130 31.19 -1.29 -0.34
N LYS A 131 32.45 -1.75 -0.31
CA LYS A 131 33.58 -1.07 -0.98
C LYS A 131 33.40 -1.03 -2.50
N ALA A 132 32.79 -2.06 -3.08
CA ALA A 132 32.47 -2.11 -4.51
C ALA A 132 31.26 -1.23 -4.89
N GLY A 133 30.55 -0.65 -3.92
CA GLY A 133 29.44 0.28 -4.16
C GLY A 133 28.08 -0.39 -4.41
N TYR A 134 27.93 -1.69 -4.16
CA TYR A 134 26.66 -2.38 -4.34
C TYR A 134 25.70 -2.11 -3.17
N GLN A 135 24.81 -1.12 -3.32
CA GLN A 135 23.88 -0.73 -2.26
C GLN A 135 22.79 -1.78 -1.99
N THR A 136 22.20 -2.33 -3.05
CA THR A 136 21.11 -3.32 -2.97
C THR A 136 21.41 -4.51 -3.88
N PRO A 137 21.11 -5.75 -3.45
CA PRO A 137 21.28 -6.92 -4.32
C PRO A 137 20.33 -6.82 -5.51
N SER A 138 20.77 -7.27 -6.69
CA SER A 138 19.90 -7.45 -7.87
C SER A 138 18.97 -8.66 -7.71
N PRO A 139 17.86 -8.76 -8.47
CA PRO A 139 16.91 -9.87 -8.35
C PRO A 139 17.56 -11.27 -8.43
N ILE A 140 18.50 -11.45 -9.37
CA ILE A 140 19.23 -12.73 -9.50
C ILE A 140 20.14 -12.99 -8.30
N GLN A 141 20.79 -11.96 -7.73
CA GLN A 141 21.61 -12.09 -6.52
C GLN A 141 20.73 -12.41 -5.30
N MET A 142 19.57 -11.77 -5.17
CA MET A 142 18.62 -12.02 -4.09
C MET A 142 18.21 -13.49 -4.03
N ALA A 143 18.01 -14.11 -5.19
CA ALA A 143 17.58 -15.49 -5.35
C ALA A 143 18.73 -16.51 -5.27
N ALA A 144 19.85 -16.23 -5.95
CA ALA A 144 20.93 -17.18 -6.11
C ALA A 144 21.84 -17.30 -4.88
N ILE A 145 22.06 -16.22 -4.13
CA ILE A 145 22.97 -16.23 -2.97
C ILE A 145 22.51 -17.24 -1.90
N PRO A 146 21.24 -17.25 -1.46
CA PRO A 146 20.76 -18.23 -0.49
C PRO A 146 20.88 -19.68 -0.96
N LEU A 147 20.70 -19.93 -2.26
CA LEU A 147 20.87 -21.25 -2.86
C LEU A 147 22.34 -21.69 -2.87
N GLY A 148 23.25 -20.79 -3.26
CA GLY A 148 24.70 -21.05 -3.25
C GLY A 148 25.24 -21.31 -1.85
N LEU A 149 24.73 -20.62 -0.83
CA LEU A 149 25.10 -20.88 0.57
C LEU A 149 24.67 -22.28 1.08
N GLN A 150 23.68 -22.89 0.43
CA GLN A 150 23.27 -24.28 0.69
C GLN A 150 24.02 -25.30 -0.17
N GLN A 151 25.05 -24.88 -0.92
CA GLN A 151 25.81 -25.73 -1.85
C GLN A 151 24.92 -26.41 -2.89
N ARG A 152 23.85 -25.72 -3.33
CA ARG A 152 22.97 -26.21 -4.38
C ARG A 152 23.41 -25.71 -5.74
N ASP A 153 23.27 -26.55 -6.76
CA ASP A 153 23.42 -26.15 -8.14
C ASP A 153 22.30 -25.19 -8.55
N VAL A 154 22.65 -24.15 -9.30
CA VAL A 154 21.73 -23.10 -9.75
C VAL A 154 21.93 -22.82 -11.23
N ILE A 155 20.83 -22.77 -11.97
CA ILE A 155 20.79 -22.25 -13.33
C ILE A 155 20.02 -20.92 -13.27
N GLY A 156 20.73 -19.82 -13.53
CA GLY A 156 20.14 -18.47 -13.55
C GLY A 156 19.75 -18.07 -14.96
N VAL A 157 18.47 -17.72 -15.14
CA VAL A 157 17.97 -17.04 -16.35
C VAL A 157 17.60 -15.62 -15.91
N ALA A 158 18.34 -14.63 -16.39
CA ALA A 158 18.27 -13.25 -15.92
C ALA A 158 18.46 -12.27 -17.08
#